data_AF-S9PG87-F1
#
_entry.id   AF-S9PG87-F1
#
_cell.length_a   1.000
_cell.length_b   1.000
_cell.length_c   1.000
_cell.angle_alpha   90.00
_cell.angle_beta   90.00
_cell.angle_gamma   90.00
#
_symmetry.space_group_name_H-M   'P 1'
#
loop_
_entity.id
_entity.type
_entity.pdbx_description
1 polymer ?
#
loop_
_entity_poly.entity_id
_entity_poly.type
_entity_poly.pdbx_seq_one_letter_code
_entity_poly.pdbx_strand_id
1 'polypeptide(L)'
;MKRFILAVALLLPSLVLADADPRFARLRDQAEPLGSLSAFLDKYVGECSGLFAGLGCRDAAEAFRKQYEGKRLYMIVGEDVATMVRPGPYQPGSGNYVIEVTPSFPGGAYVLTQGTPGQLAADDKPLLPPLRVTGTTPPGWNATDFMRLFSSRQVRLQVIFAPQTLWGLERKQGSGKQYGVSARVEALLLTNARTGEPLGLWFADEAKAKKK
;
A
#
# COMPACT_ATOMS: atom_id res chain seq x y z
N MET A 1 -4.51 -24.98 -55.26
CA MET A 1 -4.87 -23.89 -54.31
C MET A 1 -5.07 -24.51 -52.92
N LYS A 2 -4.12 -24.34 -52.00
CA LYS A 2 -4.29 -24.75 -50.59
C LYS A 2 -3.85 -23.57 -49.73
N ARG A 3 -4.82 -22.91 -49.10
CA ARG A 3 -4.64 -21.79 -48.18
C ARG A 3 -4.19 -22.37 -46.83
N PHE A 4 -2.94 -22.13 -46.46
CA PHE A 4 -2.48 -22.35 -45.09
C PHE A 4 -2.85 -21.13 -44.25
N ILE A 5 -3.80 -21.31 -43.33
CA ILE A 5 -4.12 -20.31 -42.30
C ILE A 5 -3.09 -20.51 -41.19
N LEU A 6 -2.14 -19.57 -41.08
CA LEU A 6 -1.21 -19.50 -39.96
C LEU A 6 -1.97 -18.92 -38.75
N ALA A 7 -2.34 -19.77 -37.79
CA ALA A 7 -2.83 -19.32 -36.50
C ALA A 7 -1.62 -18.92 -35.63
N VAL A 8 -1.37 -17.62 -35.50
CA VAL A 8 -0.41 -17.08 -34.54
C VAL A 8 -1.07 -17.14 -33.15
N ALA A 9 -0.77 -18.21 -32.41
CA ALA A 9 -1.10 -18.30 -31.00
C ALA A 9 -0.19 -17.33 -30.22
N LEU A 10 -0.75 -16.19 -29.81
CA LEU A 10 -0.10 -15.31 -28.84
C LEU A 10 0.01 -16.05 -27.49
N LEU A 11 1.20 -16.63 -27.25
CA LEU A 11 1.63 -17.09 -25.94
C LEU A 11 1.86 -15.86 -25.06
N LEU A 12 0.80 -15.34 -24.45
CA LEU A 12 0.93 -14.43 -23.32
C LEU A 12 1.55 -15.24 -22.17
N PRO A 13 2.69 -14.81 -21.59
CA PRO A 13 3.19 -15.40 -20.38
C PRO A 13 2.18 -15.12 -19.27
N SER A 14 1.36 -16.11 -18.94
CA SER A 14 0.63 -16.16 -17.69
C SER A 14 1.67 -16.25 -16.58
N LEU A 15 2.08 -15.09 -16.07
CA LEU A 15 2.69 -15.00 -14.74
C LEU A 15 1.64 -15.49 -13.76
N VAL A 16 1.63 -16.81 -13.54
CA VAL A 16 0.93 -17.46 -12.44
C VAL A 16 1.60 -16.93 -11.18
N LEU A 17 1.10 -15.79 -10.69
CA LEU A 17 1.23 -15.38 -9.31
C LEU A 17 0.53 -16.47 -8.49
N ALA A 18 1.27 -17.51 -8.15
CA ALA A 18 0.80 -18.59 -7.31
C ALA A 18 0.22 -17.99 -6.01
N ASP A 19 -1.04 -18.31 -5.73
CA ASP A 19 -1.76 -18.05 -4.47
C ASP A 19 -1.90 -16.59 -4.00
N ALA A 20 -2.43 -15.71 -4.87
CA ALA A 20 -3.19 -14.57 -4.37
C ALA A 20 -4.64 -15.00 -4.12
N ASP A 21 -5.18 -14.77 -2.91
CA ASP A 21 -6.60 -14.98 -2.59
C ASP A 21 -7.48 -14.37 -3.72
N PRO A 22 -8.45 -15.11 -4.28
CA PRO A 22 -9.24 -14.66 -5.43
C PRO A 22 -9.92 -13.30 -5.22
N ARG A 23 -10.26 -12.96 -3.97
CA ARG A 23 -10.87 -11.67 -3.63
C ARG A 23 -9.87 -10.53 -3.78
N PHE A 24 -8.63 -10.73 -3.33
CA PHE A 24 -7.56 -9.75 -3.51
C PHE A 24 -7.22 -9.59 -4.99
N ALA A 25 -7.06 -10.70 -5.71
CA ALA A 25 -6.79 -10.68 -7.16
C ALA A 25 -7.88 -9.90 -7.91
N ARG A 26 -9.16 -10.16 -7.62
CA ARG A 26 -10.27 -9.43 -8.23
C ARG A 26 -10.25 -7.93 -7.94
N LEU A 27 -9.95 -7.52 -6.70
CA LEU A 27 -9.83 -6.10 -6.36
C LEU A 27 -8.65 -5.45 -7.09
N ARG A 28 -7.51 -6.15 -7.18
CA ARG A 28 -6.31 -5.68 -7.87
C ARG A 28 -6.59 -5.49 -9.36
N ASP A 29 -7.23 -6.46 -10.00
CA ASP A 29 -7.51 -6.44 -11.43
C ASP A 29 -8.55 -5.36 -11.80
N GLN A 30 -9.31 -4.87 -10.82
CA GLN A 30 -10.22 -3.71 -10.95
C GLN A 30 -9.56 -2.37 -10.57
N ALA A 31 -8.34 -2.39 -10.04
CA ALA A 31 -7.61 -1.20 -9.63
C ALA A 31 -6.63 -0.76 -10.73
N GLU A 32 -6.45 0.54 -10.87
CA GLU A 32 -5.46 1.12 -11.77
C GLU A 32 -4.06 0.95 -11.14
N PRO A 33 -3.09 0.33 -11.83
CA PRO A 33 -1.74 0.17 -11.29
C PRO A 33 -1.04 1.53 -11.19
N LEU A 34 -0.54 1.84 -10.00
CA LEU A 34 0.21 3.05 -9.72
C LEU A 34 1.66 2.86 -10.17
N GLY A 35 2.14 3.70 -11.10
CA GLY A 35 3.53 3.67 -11.55
C GLY A 35 4.51 4.09 -10.46
N SER A 36 4.34 5.31 -9.93
CA SER A 36 5.19 5.86 -8.86
C SER A 36 4.32 6.60 -7.84
N LEU A 37 4.47 6.25 -6.56
CA LEU A 37 3.76 6.92 -5.47
C LEU A 37 4.19 8.38 -5.33
N SER A 38 5.49 8.68 -5.45
CA SER A 38 5.97 10.07 -5.35
C SER A 38 5.39 10.94 -6.47
N ALA A 39 5.48 10.49 -7.72
CA ALA A 39 4.95 11.22 -8.86
C ALA A 39 3.43 11.40 -8.79
N PHE A 40 2.71 10.42 -8.22
CA PHE A 40 1.28 10.55 -7.95
C PHE A 40 1.02 11.61 -6.89
N LEU A 41 1.71 11.56 -5.75
CA LEU A 41 1.50 12.50 -4.65
C LEU A 41 1.88 13.93 -5.04
N ASP A 42 2.96 14.13 -5.78
CA ASP A 42 3.37 15.45 -6.28
C ASP A 42 2.25 16.11 -7.09
N LYS A 43 1.60 15.34 -7.99
CA LYS A 43 0.47 15.82 -8.80
C LYS A 43 -0.81 15.96 -8.00
N TYR A 44 -1.08 15.04 -7.08
CA TYR A 44 -2.31 15.02 -6.29
C TYR A 44 -2.37 16.16 -5.27
N VAL A 45 -1.24 16.41 -4.59
CA VAL A 45 -1.09 17.54 -3.67
C VAL A 45 -1.00 18.83 -4.48
N GLY A 46 -0.09 18.88 -5.46
CA GLY A 46 0.10 20.04 -6.32
C GLY A 46 0.38 21.30 -5.50
N GLU A 47 1.42 21.30 -4.66
CA GLU A 47 1.83 22.52 -3.96
C GLU A 47 2.28 23.57 -4.97
N CYS A 48 1.48 24.62 -5.10
CA CYS A 48 1.80 25.79 -5.91
C CYS A 48 2.62 26.79 -5.07
N SER A 49 3.66 26.33 -4.38
CA SER A 49 4.55 27.17 -3.56
C SER A 49 5.83 27.50 -4.33
N GLY A 50 6.03 28.79 -4.63
CA GLY A 50 7.23 29.29 -5.31
C GLY A 50 6.93 30.49 -6.23
N LEU A 51 7.98 31.24 -6.62
CA LEU A 51 7.91 32.44 -7.47
C LEU A 51 7.34 32.18 -8.89
N PHE A 52 7.26 30.91 -9.29
CA PHE A 52 6.78 30.45 -10.61
C PHE A 52 5.56 29.52 -10.51
N ALA A 53 4.83 29.55 -9.39
CA ALA A 53 3.53 28.91 -9.27
C ALA A 53 2.53 29.60 -10.22
N GLY A 54 2.55 29.20 -11.49
CA GLY A 54 1.73 29.79 -12.54
C GLY A 54 0.23 29.62 -12.28
N LEU A 55 -0.54 30.55 -12.86
CA LEU A 55 -1.99 30.44 -13.05
C LEU A 55 -2.28 29.16 -13.85
N GLY A 56 -2.58 28.06 -13.15
CA GLY A 56 -2.83 26.75 -13.75
C GLY A 56 -2.36 25.56 -12.92
N CYS A 57 -1.43 25.76 -11.97
CA CYS A 57 -0.98 24.69 -11.08
C CYS A 57 -2.13 24.14 -10.20
N ARG A 58 -2.93 25.04 -9.63
CA ARG A 58 -4.07 24.66 -8.77
C ARG A 58 -5.15 23.92 -9.56
N ASP A 59 -5.47 24.41 -10.76
CA ASP A 59 -6.47 23.82 -11.65
C ASP A 59 -6.02 22.45 -12.16
N ALA A 60 -4.72 22.30 -12.49
CA ALA A 60 -4.15 21.01 -12.87
C ALA A 60 -4.21 19.98 -11.73
N ALA A 61 -3.89 20.40 -10.50
CA ALA A 61 -3.99 19.53 -9.33
C ALA A 61 -5.45 19.15 -9.02
N GLU A 62 -6.38 20.09 -9.17
CA GLU A 62 -7.81 19.81 -8.99
C GLU A 62 -8.35 18.87 -10.07
N ALA A 63 -7.99 19.11 -11.34
CA ALA A 63 -8.35 18.23 -12.45
C ALA A 63 -7.79 16.82 -12.23
N PHE A 64 -6.53 16.71 -11.77
CA PHE A 64 -5.91 15.44 -11.44
C PHE A 64 -6.66 14.73 -10.31
N ARG A 65 -7.03 15.43 -9.23
CA ARG A 65 -7.84 14.84 -8.14
C ARG A 65 -9.19 14.33 -8.65
N LYS A 66 -9.88 15.11 -9.48
CA LYS A 66 -11.16 14.70 -10.11
C LYS A 66 -11.02 13.44 -10.97
N GLN A 67 -9.89 13.23 -11.65
CA GLN A 67 -9.64 12.01 -12.41
C GLN A 67 -9.51 10.75 -11.54
N TYR A 68 -9.15 10.90 -10.27
CA TYR A 68 -8.96 9.80 -9.32
C TYR A 68 -10.08 9.67 -8.28
N GLU A 69 -11.11 10.52 -8.35
CA GLU A 69 -12.25 10.43 -7.46
C GLU A 69 -12.99 9.10 -7.66
N GLY A 70 -13.15 8.34 -6.57
CA GLY A 70 -13.78 7.02 -6.59
C GLY A 70 -12.96 5.91 -7.26
N LYS A 71 -11.79 6.21 -7.83
CA LYS A 71 -10.91 5.20 -8.41
C LYS A 71 -10.18 4.40 -7.34
N ARG A 72 -9.95 3.13 -7.66
CA ARG A 72 -9.05 2.26 -6.90
C ARG A 72 -7.69 2.24 -7.57
N LEU A 73 -6.66 2.38 -6.76
CA LEU A 73 -5.27 2.31 -7.16
C LEU A 73 -4.63 1.11 -6.49
N TYR A 74 -3.70 0.49 -7.21
CA TYR A 74 -2.90 -0.63 -6.72
C TYR A 74 -1.43 -0.26 -6.75
N MET A 75 -0.70 -0.54 -5.68
CA MET A 75 0.76 -0.38 -5.65
C MET A 75 1.44 -1.53 -4.93
N ILE A 76 2.66 -1.83 -5.37
CA ILE A 76 3.61 -2.66 -4.63
C ILE A 76 4.52 -1.71 -3.86
N VAL A 77 4.57 -1.88 -2.55
CA VAL A 77 5.49 -1.12 -1.71
C VAL A 77 6.87 -1.78 -1.81
N GLY A 78 7.87 -1.00 -2.22
CA GLY A 78 9.24 -1.43 -2.43
C GLY A 78 10.08 -1.49 -1.15
N GLU A 79 11.24 -0.84 -1.15
CA GLU A 79 12.24 -0.96 -0.06
C GLU A 79 11.75 -0.41 1.29
N ASP A 80 10.77 0.48 1.29
CA ASP A 80 10.24 1.13 2.49
C ASP A 80 9.34 0.23 3.34
N VAL A 81 8.98 -0.97 2.87
CA VAL A 81 8.12 -1.92 3.62
C VAL A 81 8.62 -2.17 5.03
N ALA A 82 9.94 -2.26 5.21
CA ALA A 82 10.56 -2.54 6.50
C ALA A 82 10.25 -1.47 7.57
N THR A 83 9.93 -0.23 7.16
CA THR A 83 9.58 0.85 8.08
C THR A 83 8.11 0.86 8.48
N MET A 84 7.25 0.18 7.70
CA MET A 84 5.81 0.13 7.91
C MET A 84 5.34 -1.18 8.53
N VAL A 85 6.15 -2.23 8.45
CA VAL A 85 5.73 -3.58 8.80
C VAL A 85 6.53 -4.10 10.00
N ARG A 86 5.82 -4.55 11.03
CA ARG A 86 6.40 -5.03 12.29
C ARG A 86 5.80 -6.39 12.67
N PRO A 87 6.59 -7.27 13.30
CA PRO A 87 6.04 -8.48 13.88
C PRO A 87 5.17 -8.13 15.08
N GLY A 88 3.95 -8.67 15.10
CA GLY A 88 3.07 -8.67 16.26
C GLY A 88 3.18 -10.00 17.04
N PRO A 89 2.17 -10.33 17.86
CA PRO A 89 2.15 -11.59 18.61
C PRO A 89 2.29 -12.83 17.72
N TYR A 90 3.03 -13.83 18.22
CA TYR A 90 3.20 -15.15 17.62
C TYR A 90 2.79 -16.23 18.64
N GLN A 91 2.04 -17.25 18.20
CA GLN A 91 1.55 -18.35 19.03
C GLN A 91 2.28 -19.66 18.66
N PRO A 92 3.24 -20.15 19.47
CA PRO A 92 4.04 -21.32 19.12
C PRO A 92 3.27 -22.62 18.90
N GLY A 93 2.16 -22.83 19.62
CA GLY A 93 1.38 -24.07 19.52
C GLY A 93 0.48 -24.15 18.28
N SER A 94 0.04 -23.01 17.75
CA SER A 94 -0.86 -22.95 16.58
C SER A 94 -0.17 -22.45 15.32
N GLY A 95 1.00 -21.83 15.44
CA GLY A 95 1.67 -21.12 14.34
C GLY A 95 0.96 -19.82 13.95
N ASN A 96 -0.09 -19.40 14.67
CA ASN A 96 -0.80 -18.17 14.37
C ASN A 96 0.03 -16.95 14.72
N TYR A 97 0.00 -15.94 13.85
CA TYR A 97 0.71 -14.70 14.07
C TYR A 97 -0.08 -13.48 13.62
N VAL A 98 0.38 -12.33 14.09
CA VAL A 98 -0.05 -11.02 13.63
C VAL A 98 1.14 -10.29 13.04
N ILE A 99 0.90 -9.64 11.91
CA ILE A 99 1.77 -8.64 11.32
C ILE A 99 1.09 -7.29 11.48
N GLU A 100 1.79 -6.33 12.08
CA GLU A 100 1.31 -4.96 12.22
C GLU A 100 1.82 -4.11 11.06
N VAL A 101 0.91 -3.47 10.34
CA VAL A 101 1.20 -2.59 9.22
C VAL A 101 0.77 -1.17 9.58
N THR A 102 1.72 -0.26 9.72
CA THR A 102 1.43 1.18 9.84
C THR A 102 1.03 1.71 8.46
N PRO A 103 -0.22 2.16 8.26
CA PRO A 103 -0.71 2.52 6.93
C PRO A 103 -0.32 3.97 6.56
N SER A 104 0.99 4.25 6.55
CA SER A 104 1.61 5.52 6.21
C SER A 104 2.72 5.28 5.18
N PHE A 105 2.44 5.56 3.92
CA PHE A 105 3.29 5.23 2.78
C PHE A 105 4.02 6.49 2.27
N PRO A 106 5.32 6.63 2.50
CA PRO A 106 6.08 7.78 2.03
C PRO A 106 6.26 7.77 0.51
N GLY A 107 6.20 8.95 -0.11
CA GLY A 107 6.45 9.13 -1.54
C GLY A 107 7.03 10.51 -1.82
N GLY A 108 8.35 10.66 -1.61
CA GLY A 108 9.04 11.94 -1.79
C GLY A 108 8.76 12.90 -0.63
N ALA A 109 8.32 14.13 -0.94
CA ALA A 109 8.03 15.16 0.06
C ALA A 109 6.67 14.96 0.78
N TYR A 110 5.83 14.07 0.25
CA TYR A 110 4.48 13.82 0.72
C TYR A 110 4.31 12.38 1.20
N VAL A 111 3.17 12.12 1.83
CA VAL A 111 2.85 10.81 2.39
C VAL A 111 1.40 10.45 2.04
N LEU A 112 1.15 9.17 1.75
CA LEU A 112 -0.20 8.61 1.62
C LEU A 112 -0.57 7.92 2.94
N THR A 113 -1.74 8.20 3.50
CA THR A 113 -2.16 7.61 4.79
C THR A 113 -3.52 6.95 4.71
N GLN A 114 -3.77 5.94 5.54
CA GLN A 114 -5.14 5.51 5.78
C GLN A 114 -5.90 6.55 6.59
N GLY A 115 -6.87 7.20 5.95
CA GLY A 115 -7.61 8.32 6.53
C GLY A 115 -6.71 9.53 6.80
N THR A 116 -7.28 10.52 7.48
CA THR A 116 -6.56 11.74 7.86
C THR A 116 -5.93 11.55 9.24
N PRO A 117 -4.59 11.65 9.39
CA PRO A 117 -3.96 11.61 10.70
C PRO A 117 -4.37 12.83 11.53
N GLY A 118 -4.60 12.63 12.83
CA GLY A 118 -4.91 13.73 13.75
C GLY A 118 -3.67 14.50 14.22
N GLN A 119 -2.50 13.84 14.20
CA GLN A 119 -1.23 14.42 14.66
C GLN A 119 -0.03 13.69 14.06
N LEU A 120 1.14 14.34 14.14
CA LEU A 120 2.43 13.74 13.86
C LEU A 120 3.09 13.25 15.17
N ALA A 121 3.88 12.20 15.06
CA ALA A 121 4.81 11.75 16.09
C ALA A 121 5.99 12.73 16.22
N ALA A 122 6.86 12.48 17.20
CA ALA A 122 8.02 13.33 17.46
C ALA A 122 9.02 13.38 16.29
N ASP A 123 9.03 12.37 15.42
CA ASP A 123 9.86 12.26 14.20
C ASP A 123 9.12 12.70 12.93
N ASP A 124 8.06 13.50 13.07
CA ASP A 124 7.19 13.98 12.00
C ASP A 124 6.48 12.88 11.19
N LYS A 125 6.44 11.63 11.67
CA LYS A 125 5.62 10.60 11.02
C LYS A 125 4.15 10.70 11.41
N PRO A 126 3.20 10.50 10.49
CA PRO A 126 1.79 10.42 10.84
C PRO A 126 1.51 9.35 11.90
N LEU A 127 0.83 9.73 12.98
CA LEU A 127 0.41 8.77 13.99
C LEU A 127 -0.90 8.10 13.56
N LEU A 128 -0.82 6.82 13.20
CA LEU A 128 -1.96 6.01 12.74
C LEU A 128 -2.01 4.68 13.50
N PRO A 129 -3.21 4.17 13.83
CA PRO A 129 -3.34 2.84 14.38
C PRO A 129 -2.89 1.79 13.34
N PRO A 130 -2.11 0.77 13.74
CA PRO A 130 -1.67 -0.26 12.82
C PRO A 130 -2.84 -1.12 12.33
N LEU A 131 -2.77 -1.53 11.07
CA LEU A 131 -3.59 -2.61 10.54
C LEU A 131 -2.99 -3.95 10.97
N ARG A 132 -3.83 -4.83 11.47
CA ARG A 132 -3.42 -6.16 11.94
C ARG A 132 -3.75 -7.20 10.89
N VAL A 133 -2.70 -7.74 10.29
CA VAL A 133 -2.80 -8.81 9.31
C VAL A 133 -2.49 -10.13 9.99
N THR A 134 -3.43 -11.06 9.96
CA THR A 134 -3.26 -12.38 10.59
C THR A 134 -2.82 -13.41 9.57
N GLY A 135 -1.99 -14.34 10.01
CA GLY A 135 -1.60 -15.51 9.22
C GLY A 135 -1.27 -16.69 10.11
N THR A 136 -0.96 -17.81 9.47
CA THR A 136 -0.49 -19.03 10.12
C THR A 136 0.80 -19.46 9.44
N THR A 137 1.81 -19.86 10.20
CA THR A 137 3.09 -20.23 9.62
C THR A 137 3.01 -21.57 8.89
N PRO A 138 3.88 -21.77 7.88
CA PRO A 138 4.09 -23.10 7.32
C PRO A 138 4.49 -24.12 8.40
N PRO A 139 4.24 -25.42 8.16
CA PRO A 139 4.72 -26.48 9.04
C PRO A 139 6.23 -26.38 9.29
N GLY A 140 6.64 -26.54 10.54
CA GLY A 140 8.05 -26.54 10.95
C GLY A 140 8.66 -25.17 11.26
N TRP A 141 7.94 -24.07 10.99
CA TRP A 141 8.38 -22.74 11.44
C TRP A 141 8.20 -22.57 12.95
N ASN A 142 9.15 -21.88 13.56
CA ASN A 142 9.06 -21.39 14.93
C ASN A 142 9.03 -19.85 14.98
N ALA A 143 8.95 -19.30 16.20
CA ALA A 143 8.94 -17.85 16.41
C ALA A 143 10.18 -17.16 15.81
N THR A 144 11.36 -17.79 15.86
CA THR A 144 12.60 -17.25 15.31
C THR A 144 12.53 -17.15 13.78
N ASP A 145 11.96 -18.14 13.10
CA ASP A 145 11.76 -18.09 11.64
C ASP A 145 10.81 -16.96 11.24
N PHE A 146 9.71 -16.80 11.99
CA PHE A 146 8.78 -15.69 11.79
C PHE A 146 9.47 -14.33 11.97
N MET A 147 10.20 -14.14 13.08
CA MET A 147 10.92 -12.89 13.35
C MET A 147 11.99 -12.59 12.30
N ARG A 148 12.62 -13.63 11.73
CA ARG A 148 13.65 -13.50 10.69
C ARG A 148 13.09 -12.83 9.43
N LEU A 149 11.80 -12.99 9.10
CA LEU A 149 11.20 -12.30 7.94
C LEU A 149 11.39 -10.79 8.01
N PHE A 150 11.29 -10.22 9.20
CA PHE A 150 11.36 -8.77 9.42
C PHE A 150 12.81 -8.30 9.51
N SER A 151 13.66 -9.00 10.26
CA SER A 151 15.07 -8.63 10.39
C SER A 151 15.84 -8.74 9.07
N SER A 152 15.44 -9.69 8.20
CA SER A 152 16.03 -9.87 6.87
C SER A 152 15.30 -9.12 5.74
N ARG A 153 14.30 -8.28 6.07
CA ARG A 153 13.52 -7.50 5.10
C ARG A 153 12.89 -8.35 3.99
N GLN A 154 12.41 -9.54 4.34
CA GLN A 154 11.80 -10.51 3.43
C GLN A 154 10.28 -10.36 3.32
N VAL A 155 9.72 -9.22 3.70
CA VAL A 155 8.29 -8.95 3.57
C VAL A 155 8.07 -7.99 2.41
N ARG A 156 7.15 -8.34 1.51
CA ARG A 156 6.65 -7.48 0.44
C ARG A 156 5.19 -7.17 0.70
N LEU A 157 4.83 -5.89 0.56
CA LEU A 157 3.46 -5.41 0.78
C LEU A 157 2.86 -4.93 -0.54
N GLN A 158 1.64 -5.37 -0.80
CA GLN A 158 0.81 -4.86 -1.88
C GLN A 158 -0.41 -4.18 -1.26
N VAL A 159 -0.80 -3.04 -1.82
CA VAL A 159 -1.84 -2.16 -1.28
C VAL A 159 -2.84 -1.83 -2.36
N ILE A 160 -4.12 -1.96 -2.03
CA ILE A 160 -5.23 -1.44 -2.83
C ILE A 160 -5.89 -0.33 -2.02
N PHE A 161 -6.00 0.86 -2.61
CA PHE A 161 -6.53 2.02 -1.92
C PHE A 161 -7.31 2.94 -2.86
N ALA A 162 -8.18 3.76 -2.31
CA ALA A 162 -8.83 4.86 -3.01
C ALA A 162 -8.38 6.19 -2.38
N PRO A 163 -7.75 7.11 -3.14
CA PRO A 163 -7.36 8.42 -2.60
C PRO A 163 -8.61 9.24 -2.27
N GLN A 164 -8.50 10.10 -1.25
CA GLN A 164 -9.60 10.90 -0.74
C GLN A 164 -9.18 12.38 -0.69
N THR A 165 -8.84 12.90 0.47
CA THR A 165 -8.63 14.33 0.70
C THR A 165 -7.16 14.65 0.97
N LEU A 166 -6.79 15.90 0.77
CA LEU A 166 -5.51 16.42 1.26
C LEU A 166 -5.58 16.65 2.76
N TRP A 167 -4.46 16.47 3.44
CA TRP A 167 -4.27 16.92 4.80
C TRP A 167 -2.94 17.66 4.93
N GLY A 168 -2.86 18.53 5.94
CA GLY A 168 -1.65 19.25 6.30
C GLY A 168 -1.55 19.34 7.82
N LEU A 169 -0.41 18.96 8.39
CA LEU A 169 -0.14 19.04 9.82
C LEU A 169 1.14 19.84 10.06
N GLU A 170 1.17 20.59 11.15
CA GLU A 170 2.39 21.30 11.57
C GLU A 170 3.47 20.30 11.94
N ARG A 171 4.68 20.50 11.42
CA ARG A 171 5.84 19.70 11.81
C ARG A 171 6.19 19.96 13.28
N LYS A 172 6.56 18.90 13.98
CA LYS A 172 7.17 18.94 15.30
C LYS A 172 8.65 19.31 15.19
N GLN A 173 9.34 18.87 14.14
CA GLN A 173 10.73 19.23 13.89
C GLN A 173 10.85 20.23 12.73
N GLY A 174 11.49 21.37 13.00
CA GLY A 174 11.68 22.43 12.00
C GLY A 174 10.47 23.35 11.85
N SER A 175 10.42 24.07 10.72
CA SER A 175 9.32 24.98 10.37
C SER A 175 8.49 24.45 9.21
N GLY A 176 7.20 24.82 9.20
CA GLY A 176 6.28 24.53 8.11
C GLY A 176 5.40 23.30 8.33
N LYS A 177 4.62 22.98 7.29
CA LYS A 177 3.63 21.90 7.29
C LYS A 177 4.17 20.68 6.57
N GLN A 178 3.76 19.51 7.04
CA GLN A 178 3.81 18.29 6.26
C GLN A 178 2.46 18.05 5.62
N TYR A 179 2.47 17.78 4.33
CA TYR A 179 1.28 17.49 3.56
C TYR A 179 1.21 16.02 3.19
N GLY A 180 0.00 15.54 3.00
CA GLY A 180 -0.25 14.19 2.54
C GLY A 180 -1.64 14.02 1.96
N VAL A 181 -1.89 12.81 1.49
CA VAL A 181 -3.15 12.39 0.91
C VAL A 181 -3.76 11.33 1.82
N SER A 182 -4.96 11.59 2.32
CA SER A 182 -5.76 10.57 2.97
C SER A 182 -6.29 9.61 1.92
N ALA A 183 -6.34 8.34 2.27
CA ALA A 183 -6.85 7.28 1.42
C ALA A 183 -7.67 6.29 2.22
N ARG A 184 -8.65 5.67 1.56
CA ARG A 184 -9.29 4.47 2.06
C ARG A 184 -8.49 3.27 1.57
N VAL A 185 -7.70 2.65 2.45
CA VAL A 185 -7.11 1.34 2.19
C VAL A 185 -8.22 0.30 2.18
N GLU A 186 -8.34 -0.44 1.08
CA GLU A 186 -9.39 -1.45 0.89
C GLU A 186 -8.86 -2.86 1.15
N ALA A 187 -7.64 -3.14 0.71
CA ALA A 187 -7.00 -4.42 0.96
C ALA A 187 -5.47 -4.32 1.05
N LEU A 188 -4.87 -5.20 1.85
CA LEU A 188 -3.43 -5.46 1.91
C LEU A 188 -3.16 -6.94 1.63
N LEU A 189 -2.08 -7.20 0.91
CA LEU A 189 -1.50 -8.53 0.76
C LEU A 189 -0.03 -8.46 1.15
N LEU A 190 0.36 -9.24 2.17
CA LEU A 190 1.75 -9.46 2.52
C LEU A 190 2.23 -10.78 1.94
N THR A 191 3.43 -10.78 1.39
CA THR A 191 4.07 -11.95 0.79
C THR A 191 5.52 -12.02 1.23
N ASN A 192 6.08 -13.22 1.24
CA ASN A 192 7.51 -13.41 1.35
C ASN A 192 8.17 -12.88 0.07
N ALA A 193 9.08 -11.92 0.21
CA ALA A 193 9.72 -11.26 -0.93
C ALA A 193 10.58 -12.20 -1.79
N ARG A 194 11.05 -13.32 -1.21
CA ARG A 194 11.87 -14.33 -1.89
C ARG A 194 11.01 -15.39 -2.57
N THR A 195 10.04 -15.95 -1.86
CA THR A 195 9.25 -17.10 -2.35
C THR A 195 7.95 -16.69 -3.05
N GLY A 196 7.46 -15.48 -2.78
CA GLY A 196 6.15 -15.00 -3.24
C GLY A 196 4.98 -15.53 -2.41
N GLU A 197 5.22 -16.43 -1.45
CA GLU A 197 4.18 -17.05 -0.65
C GLU A 197 3.42 -16.03 0.21
N PRO A 198 2.09 -16.15 0.33
CA PRO A 198 1.30 -15.23 1.13
C PRO A 198 1.62 -15.38 2.62
N LEU A 199 1.90 -14.25 3.28
CA LEU A 199 2.06 -14.13 4.73
C LEU A 199 0.75 -13.67 5.40
N GLY A 200 -0.17 -13.11 4.63
CA GLY A 200 -1.47 -12.75 5.16
C GLY A 200 -2.17 -11.67 4.34
N LEU A 201 -3.46 -11.57 4.61
CA LEU A 201 -4.39 -10.68 3.92
C LEU A 201 -5.17 -9.86 4.92
N TRP A 202 -5.49 -8.64 4.51
CA TRP A 202 -6.37 -7.77 5.28
C TRP A 202 -7.35 -7.08 4.35
N PHE A 203 -8.63 -7.07 4.73
CA PHE A 203 -9.69 -6.37 4.03
C PHE A 203 -10.39 -5.39 4.97
N ALA A 204 -10.66 -4.18 4.48
CA ALA A 204 -11.27 -3.12 5.29
C ALA A 204 -12.68 -3.50 5.81
N ASP A 205 -13.44 -4.25 5.00
CA ASP A 205 -14.83 -4.60 5.32
C ASP A 205 -14.92 -5.62 6.46
N GLU A 206 -13.96 -6.56 6.51
CA GLU A 206 -13.84 -7.54 7.60
C GLU A 206 -13.39 -6.86 8.90
N ALA A 207 -12.49 -5.88 8.80
CA ALA A 207 -12.02 -5.13 9.96
C ALA A 207 -13.12 -4.28 10.61
N LYS A 208 -14.10 -3.79 9.82
CA LYS A 208 -15.28 -3.08 10.32
C LYS A 208 -16.28 -4.01 11.01
N ALA A 209 -16.48 -5.22 10.47
CA ALA A 209 -17.39 -6.20 11.06
C ALA A 209 -16.95 -6.64 12.47
N LYS A 210 -15.64 -6.72 12.72
CA LYS A 210 -15.07 -7.06 14.05
C LYS A 210 -15.13 -5.93 15.09
N LYS A 211 -15.58 -4.73 14.73
CA LYS A 211 -15.70 -3.56 15.61
C LYS A 211 -17.15 -3.21 15.99
N LYS A 212 -18.13 -3.93 15.45
CA LYS A 212 -19.54 -3.85 15.86
C LYS A 212 -19.84 -4.95 16.86
#